data_AF-A0AAU7HTL4-F1
#
_entry.id   AF-A0AAU7HTL4-F1
#
_cell.length_a   1.000
_cell.length_b   1.000
_cell.length_c   1.000
_cell.angle_alpha   90.00
_cell.angle_beta   90.00
_cell.angle_gamma   90.00
#
_symmetry.space_group_name_H-M   'P 1'
#
loop_
_entity.id
_entity.type
_entity.pdbx_description
1 polymer ?
#
loop_
_entity_poly.entity_id
_entity_poly.type
_entity_poly.pdbx_seq_one_letter_code
_entity_poly.pdbx_strand_id
1 'polypeptide(L)'
;MSKLAASPIIGTLFALLLYVFWLGVTMGNISRSEFPPIIAKGGNIDVFVEAISGLFTSRYMDLILTFFGNFAVASSLLAATLGLFDYIADLFHFPDNGVGRLKTALVTYFPPAAVCFFFPNGFVHAIGYAGLAFTIWSVILPPFLVKAARKRFPTASYTAPCNNTVLNLVIVCGAVVYLTVVLDVFGLLPTFR
;
A
#
# COMPACT_ATOMS: atom_id res chain seq x y z
N MET A 1 23.60 -15.14 11.45
CA MET A 1 22.45 -14.22 11.26
C MET A 1 21.62 -14.25 12.53
N SER A 2 21.40 -13.12 13.19
CA SER A 2 20.53 -13.08 14.39
C SER A 2 19.09 -13.40 13.99
N LYS A 3 18.31 -14.04 14.87
CA LYS A 3 16.88 -14.36 14.64
C LYS A 3 16.08 -13.14 14.17
N LEU A 4 16.45 -11.94 14.64
CA LEU A 4 15.87 -10.64 14.27
C LEU A 4 16.07 -10.24 12.80
N ALA A 5 17.17 -10.65 12.15
CA ALA A 5 17.42 -10.32 10.74
C ALA A 5 16.72 -11.29 9.75
N ALA A 6 16.38 -12.51 10.20
CA ALA A 6 15.72 -13.52 9.36
C ALA A 6 14.20 -13.30 9.25
N SER A 7 13.56 -12.81 10.33
CA SER A 7 12.12 -12.54 10.36
C SER A 7 11.61 -11.66 9.20
N PRO A 8 12.21 -10.50 8.89
CA PRO A 8 11.73 -9.69 7.76
C PRO A 8 11.91 -10.40 6.41
N ILE A 9 12.99 -11.18 6.22
CA ILE A 9 13.23 -11.90 4.96
C ILE A 9 12.15 -12.95 4.71
N ILE A 10 11.82 -13.75 5.74
CA ILE A 10 10.78 -14.78 5.65
C ILE A 10 9.41 -14.12 5.41
N GLY A 11 9.12 -13.03 6.13
CA GLY A 11 7.88 -12.26 5.95
C GLY A 11 7.74 -11.71 4.54
N THR A 12 8.79 -11.07 4.01
CA THR A 12 8.79 -10.54 2.63
C THR A 12 8.68 -11.65 1.59
N LEU A 13 9.37 -12.78 1.77
CA LEU A 13 9.29 -13.90 0.85
C LEU A 13 7.87 -14.50 0.82
N PHE A 14 7.25 -14.66 1.98
CA PHE A 14 5.86 -15.13 2.07
C PHE A 14 4.88 -14.16 1.41
N ALA A 15 5.02 -12.85 1.66
CA ALA A 15 4.20 -11.83 1.02
C ALA A 15 4.36 -11.84 -0.51
N LEU A 16 5.60 -12.02 -1.01
CA LEU A 16 5.88 -12.14 -2.43
C LEU A 16 5.20 -13.36 -3.06
N LEU A 17 5.27 -14.53 -2.40
CA LEU A 17 4.62 -15.74 -2.90
C LEU A 17 3.11 -15.57 -2.99
N LEU A 18 2.48 -14.99 -1.96
CA LEU A 18 1.06 -14.69 -1.99
C LEU A 18 0.70 -13.70 -3.11
N TYR A 19 1.53 -12.69 -3.34
CA TYR A 19 1.31 -11.72 -4.40
C TYR A 19 1.40 -12.35 -5.80
N VAL A 20 2.42 -13.17 -6.05
CA VAL A 20 2.57 -13.90 -7.33
C VAL A 20 1.43 -14.88 -7.54
N PHE A 21 1.03 -15.61 -6.49
CA PHE A 21 -0.13 -16.50 -6.55
C PHE A 21 -1.40 -15.74 -6.91
N TRP A 22 -1.64 -14.60 -6.25
CA TRP A 22 -2.79 -13.74 -6.54
C TRP A 22 -2.78 -13.23 -7.98
N LEU A 23 -1.64 -12.73 -8.47
CA LEU A 23 -1.51 -12.30 -9.87
C LEU A 23 -1.78 -13.45 -10.85
N GLY A 24 -1.27 -14.65 -10.57
CA GLY A 24 -1.50 -15.83 -11.39
C GLY A 24 -2.97 -16.23 -11.46
N VAL A 25 -3.68 -16.23 -10.33
CA VAL A 25 -5.11 -16.53 -10.28
C VAL A 25 -5.90 -15.47 -11.04
N THR A 26 -5.62 -14.19 -10.79
CA THR A 26 -6.44 -13.10 -11.33
C THR A 26 -6.21 -12.88 -12.82
N MET A 27 -4.96 -12.75 -13.25
CA MET A 27 -4.60 -12.58 -14.66
C MET A 27 -4.81 -13.87 -15.48
N GLY A 28 -4.83 -15.04 -14.82
CA GLY A 28 -5.10 -16.32 -15.48
C GLY A 28 -6.59 -16.61 -15.72
N ASN A 29 -7.48 -16.08 -14.87
CA ASN A 29 -8.92 -16.33 -14.96
C ASN A 29 -9.70 -15.19 -15.62
N ILE A 30 -9.23 -13.94 -15.54
CA ILE A 30 -9.88 -12.79 -16.18
C ILE A 30 -9.33 -12.62 -17.61
N SER A 31 -10.19 -12.74 -18.61
CA SER A 31 -9.82 -12.49 -20.01
C SER A 31 -9.35 -11.04 -20.20
N ARG A 32 -8.38 -10.83 -21.10
CA ARG A 32 -7.86 -9.49 -21.42
C ARG A 32 -8.96 -8.52 -21.90
N SER A 33 -10.04 -9.05 -22.49
CA SER A 33 -11.22 -8.29 -22.92
C SER A 33 -12.06 -7.70 -21.78
N GLU A 34 -11.95 -8.27 -20.57
CA GLU A 34 -12.73 -7.85 -19.40
C GLU A 34 -12.02 -6.75 -18.59
N PHE A 35 -10.75 -6.45 -18.86
CA PHE A 35 -10.03 -5.37 -18.17
C PHE A 35 -10.50 -3.96 -18.55
N PRO A 36 -10.77 -3.62 -19.82
CA PRO A 36 -11.31 -2.32 -20.18
C PRO A 36 -12.58 -1.92 -19.42
N PRO A 37 -13.62 -2.76 -19.27
CA PRO A 37 -14.79 -2.40 -18.47
C PRO A 37 -14.49 -2.29 -16.96
N ILE A 38 -13.54 -3.05 -16.42
CA ILE A 38 -13.09 -2.91 -15.02
C ILE A 38 -12.40 -1.56 -14.79
N ILE A 39 -11.50 -1.18 -15.71
CA ILE A 39 -10.80 0.10 -15.68
C ILE A 39 -11.80 1.26 -15.84
N ALA A 40 -12.79 1.13 -16.73
CA ALA A 40 -13.84 2.13 -16.92
C ALA A 40 -14.71 2.35 -15.67
N LYS A 41 -14.92 1.30 -14.86
CA LYS A 41 -15.58 1.38 -13.55
C LYS A 41 -14.67 1.91 -12.42
N GLY A 42 -13.47 2.40 -12.74
CA GLY A 42 -12.52 2.98 -11.78
C GLY A 42 -11.51 2.00 -11.20
N GLY A 43 -11.58 0.70 -11.54
CA GLY A 43 -10.58 -0.30 -11.12
C GLY A 43 -10.52 -0.59 -9.63
N ASN A 44 -11.58 -0.26 -8.89
CA ASN A 44 -11.65 -0.49 -7.45
C ASN A 44 -11.71 -2.00 -7.10
N ILE A 45 -11.38 -2.32 -5.85
CA ILE A 45 -11.36 -3.72 -5.35
C ILE A 45 -12.72 -4.40 -5.46
N ASP A 46 -13.80 -3.69 -5.19
CA ASP A 46 -15.18 -4.20 -5.26
C ASP A 46 -15.55 -4.60 -6.70
N VAL A 47 -15.21 -3.75 -7.68
CA VAL A 47 -15.38 -4.05 -9.11
C VAL A 47 -14.59 -5.30 -9.52
N PHE A 48 -13.40 -5.46 -8.96
CA PHE A 48 -12.54 -6.60 -9.26
C PHE A 48 -13.05 -7.90 -8.63
N VAL A 49 -13.52 -7.84 -7.38
CA VAL A 49 -14.17 -8.97 -6.70
C VAL A 49 -15.45 -9.37 -7.43
N GLU A 50 -16.26 -8.39 -7.87
CA GLU A 50 -17.46 -8.62 -8.68
C GLU A 50 -17.13 -9.36 -9.99
N ALA A 51 -16.07 -8.93 -10.70
CA ALA A 51 -15.64 -9.56 -11.94
C ALA A 51 -15.20 -11.02 -11.75
N ILE A 52 -14.50 -11.32 -10.64
CA ILE A 52 -14.08 -12.69 -10.29
C ILE A 52 -15.28 -13.54 -9.87
N SER A 53 -16.14 -12.99 -9.03
CA SER A 53 -17.38 -13.63 -8.58
C SER A 53 -18.27 -14.04 -9.75
N GLY A 54 -18.38 -13.18 -10.78
CA GLY A 54 -19.15 -13.44 -11.99
C GLY A 54 -18.65 -14.61 -12.83
N LEU A 55 -17.41 -15.08 -12.63
CA LEU A 55 -16.86 -16.27 -13.29
C LEU A 55 -17.38 -17.58 -12.69
N PHE A 56 -17.94 -17.53 -11.48
CA PHE A 56 -18.39 -18.71 -10.76
C PHE A 56 -19.90 -18.90 -10.89
N THR A 57 -20.32 -20.10 -11.30
CA THR A 57 -21.74 -20.43 -11.52
C THR A 57 -22.53 -20.64 -10.20
N SER A 58 -21.85 -20.75 -9.06
CA SER A 58 -22.47 -21.07 -7.77
C SER A 58 -22.66 -19.83 -6.89
N ARG A 59 -23.93 -19.56 -6.53
CA ARG A 59 -24.34 -18.47 -5.63
C ARG A 59 -23.68 -18.52 -4.25
N TYR A 60 -23.29 -19.69 -3.77
CA TYR A 60 -22.58 -19.83 -2.49
C TYR A 60 -21.13 -19.35 -2.58
N MET A 61 -20.49 -19.54 -3.73
CA MET A 61 -19.09 -19.13 -3.95
C MET A 61 -18.98 -17.61 -4.01
N ASP A 62 -19.92 -16.96 -4.70
CA ASP A 62 -20.03 -15.50 -4.76
C ASP A 62 -20.24 -14.86 -3.38
N LEU A 63 -21.16 -15.42 -2.57
CA LEU A 63 -21.39 -14.96 -1.20
C LEU A 63 -20.14 -15.06 -0.32
N ILE A 64 -19.42 -16.19 -0.39
CA ILE A 64 -18.20 -16.41 0.40
C ILE A 64 -17.10 -15.44 -0.03
N LEU A 65 -16.89 -15.25 -1.33
CA LEU A 65 -15.86 -14.36 -1.86
C LEU A 65 -16.14 -12.91 -1.51
N THR A 66 -17.39 -12.46 -1.66
CA THR A 66 -17.81 -11.10 -1.31
C THR A 66 -17.66 -10.85 0.19
N PHE A 67 -18.11 -11.80 1.03
CA PHE A 67 -17.99 -11.67 2.48
C PHE A 67 -16.53 -11.64 2.93
N PHE A 68 -15.71 -12.54 2.38
CA PHE A 68 -14.28 -12.60 2.67
C PHE A 68 -13.55 -11.32 2.23
N GLY A 69 -13.82 -10.84 1.01
CA GLY A 69 -13.24 -9.60 0.48
C GLY A 69 -13.58 -8.39 1.36
N ASN A 70 -14.84 -8.24 1.73
CA ASN A 70 -15.28 -7.15 2.61
C ASN A 70 -14.63 -7.24 4.00
N PHE A 71 -14.53 -8.45 4.57
CA PHE A 71 -13.90 -8.64 5.87
C PHE A 71 -12.38 -8.40 5.83
N ALA A 72 -11.71 -8.79 4.75
CA ALA A 72 -10.29 -8.52 4.53
C ALA A 72 -10.01 -7.02 4.40
N VAL A 73 -10.85 -6.28 3.66
CA VAL A 73 -10.75 -4.82 3.54
C VAL A 73 -11.04 -4.15 4.89
N ALA A 74 -12.08 -4.58 5.61
CA ALA A 74 -12.42 -4.01 6.91
C ALA A 74 -11.31 -4.24 7.96
N SER A 75 -10.78 -5.46 8.05
CA SER A 75 -9.71 -5.80 9.00
C SER A 75 -8.39 -5.09 8.68
N SER A 76 -8.02 -4.99 7.40
CA SER A 76 -6.82 -4.22 7.00
C SER A 76 -6.97 -2.72 7.25
N LEU A 77 -8.15 -2.15 7.01
CA LEU A 77 -8.46 -0.76 7.36
C LEU A 77 -8.39 -0.53 8.87
N LEU A 78 -8.94 -1.42 9.69
CA LEU A 78 -8.85 -1.32 11.15
C LEU A 78 -7.39 -1.34 11.62
N ALA A 79 -6.57 -2.28 11.11
CA ALA A 79 -5.16 -2.35 11.46
C ALA A 79 -4.40 -1.05 11.09
N ALA A 80 -4.63 -0.50 9.89
CA ALA A 80 -3.98 0.74 9.45
C ALA A 80 -4.47 1.96 10.23
N THR A 81 -5.77 2.04 10.52
CA THR A 81 -6.38 3.19 11.19
C THR A 81 -6.09 3.25 12.68
N LEU A 82 -5.82 2.12 13.35
CA LEU A 82 -5.33 2.12 14.72
C LEU A 82 -3.99 2.84 14.84
N GLY A 83 -3.03 2.55 13.95
CA GLY A 83 -1.75 3.26 13.92
C GLY A 83 -1.91 4.75 13.59
N LEU A 84 -2.82 5.10 12.68
CA LEU A 84 -3.13 6.48 12.36
C LEU A 84 -3.83 7.20 13.53
N PHE A 85 -4.72 6.52 14.24
CA PHE A 85 -5.42 7.05 15.41
C PHE A 85 -4.42 7.44 16.49
N ASP A 86 -3.50 6.54 16.84
CA ASP A 86 -2.47 6.80 17.85
C ASP A 86 -1.57 7.96 17.41
N TYR A 87 -1.16 7.98 16.14
CA TYR A 87 -0.38 9.09 15.59
C TYR A 87 -1.09 10.45 15.68
N ILE A 88 -2.39 10.51 15.38
CA ILE A 88 -3.18 11.74 15.46
C ILE A 88 -3.38 12.16 16.93
N ALA A 89 -3.60 11.21 17.84
CA ALA A 89 -3.69 11.48 19.27
C ALA A 89 -2.42 12.15 19.78
N ASP A 90 -1.25 11.61 19.40
CA ASP A 90 0.06 12.15 19.77
C ASP A 90 0.32 13.51 19.10
N LEU A 91 0.00 13.66 17.81
CA LEU A 91 0.25 14.89 17.06
C LEU A 91 -0.51 16.09 17.63
N PHE A 92 -1.79 15.90 17.97
CA PHE A 92 -2.62 16.96 18.55
C PHE A 92 -2.61 16.98 20.08
N HIS A 93 -1.82 16.10 20.71
CA HIS A 93 -1.72 15.95 22.16
C HIS A 93 -3.10 15.79 22.81
N PHE A 94 -3.99 14.99 22.19
CA PHE A 94 -5.33 14.78 22.70
C PHE A 94 -5.29 13.92 23.99
N PRO A 95 -6.10 14.27 25.01
CA PRO A 95 -6.12 13.52 26.25
C PRO A 95 -6.72 12.12 26.05
N ASP A 96 -6.19 11.12 26.76
CA ASP A 96 -6.70 9.73 26.75
C ASP A 96 -7.95 9.58 27.63
N ASN A 97 -8.96 10.40 27.36
CA ASN A 97 -10.29 10.29 27.95
C ASN A 97 -11.33 9.99 26.85
N GLY A 98 -12.53 9.52 27.23
CA GLY A 98 -13.55 9.10 26.25
C GLY A 98 -13.89 10.19 25.22
N VAL A 99 -13.87 11.46 25.63
CA VAL A 99 -14.12 12.61 24.74
C VAL A 99 -12.92 12.89 23.83
N GLY A 100 -11.69 12.79 24.33
CA GLY A 100 -10.46 12.97 23.57
C GLY A 100 -10.29 11.88 22.52
N ARG A 101 -10.56 10.62 22.87
CA ARG A 101 -10.58 9.51 21.92
C ARG A 101 -11.65 9.66 20.85
N LEU A 102 -12.83 10.18 21.20
CA LEU A 102 -13.86 10.49 20.20
C LEU A 102 -13.41 11.59 19.24
N LYS A 103 -12.73 12.64 19.75
CA LYS A 103 -12.14 13.69 18.90
C LYS A 103 -11.08 13.11 17.97
N THR A 104 -10.17 12.28 18.48
CA THR A 104 -9.19 11.58 17.66
C THR A 104 -9.88 10.74 16.58
N ALA A 105 -10.89 9.94 16.93
CA ALA A 105 -11.62 9.11 15.98
C ALA A 105 -12.28 9.97 14.88
N LEU A 106 -12.91 11.08 15.26
CA LEU A 106 -13.50 12.01 14.30
C LEU A 106 -12.43 12.56 13.35
N VAL A 107 -11.29 13.03 13.84
CA VAL A 107 -10.21 13.55 12.99
C VAL A 107 -9.59 12.45 12.11
N THR A 108 -9.51 11.21 12.61
CA THR A 108 -8.95 10.07 11.86
C THR A 108 -9.89 9.60 10.74
N TYR A 109 -11.20 9.48 11.00
CA TYR A 109 -12.14 8.87 10.06
C TYR A 109 -12.94 9.88 9.22
N PHE A 110 -13.22 11.08 9.73
CA PHE A 110 -14.05 12.06 9.03
C PHE A 110 -13.44 12.57 7.72
N PRO A 111 -12.14 12.94 7.66
CA PRO A 111 -11.56 13.41 6.39
C PRO A 111 -11.56 12.33 5.30
N PRO A 112 -11.10 11.08 5.55
CA PRO A 112 -11.24 10.01 4.56
C PRO A 112 -12.69 9.74 4.16
N ALA A 113 -13.63 9.74 5.11
CA ALA A 113 -15.05 9.52 4.82
C ALA A 113 -15.64 10.61 3.92
N ALA A 114 -15.30 11.88 4.18
CA ALA A 114 -15.73 13.00 3.34
C ALA A 114 -15.16 12.89 1.92
N VAL A 115 -13.88 12.53 1.78
CA VAL A 115 -13.25 12.32 0.46
C VAL A 115 -13.93 11.18 -0.29
N CYS A 116 -14.23 10.05 0.36
CA CYS A 116 -14.96 8.95 -0.25
C CYS A 116 -16.37 9.34 -0.71
N PHE A 117 -17.05 10.24 0.02
CA PHE A 117 -18.37 10.73 -0.37
C PHE A 117 -18.34 11.60 -1.63
N PHE A 118 -17.34 12.50 -1.75
CA PHE A 118 -17.21 13.37 -2.92
C PHE A 118 -16.54 12.70 -4.13
N PHE A 119 -15.68 11.70 -3.90
CA PHE A 119 -14.91 11.00 -4.93
C PHE A 119 -15.06 9.47 -4.82
N PRO A 120 -16.19 8.90 -5.28
CA PRO A 120 -16.49 7.48 -5.11
C PRO A 120 -15.53 6.53 -5.85
N ASN A 121 -14.89 6.99 -6.93
CA ASN A 121 -13.86 6.24 -7.67
C ASN A 121 -12.43 6.66 -7.29
N GLY A 122 -12.26 7.30 -6.13
CA GLY A 122 -10.99 7.86 -5.69
C GLY A 122 -10.00 6.84 -5.11
N PHE A 123 -10.39 5.58 -4.88
CA PHE A 123 -9.55 4.61 -4.17
C PHE A 123 -8.24 4.30 -4.92
N VAL A 124 -8.31 4.03 -6.23
CA VAL A 124 -7.10 3.74 -7.05
C VAL A 124 -6.18 4.96 -7.09
N HIS A 125 -6.72 6.17 -7.15
CA HIS A 125 -5.91 7.39 -7.06
C HIS A 125 -5.28 7.56 -5.69
N ALA A 126 -6.05 7.36 -4.61
CA ALA A 126 -5.58 7.49 -3.23
C ALA A 126 -4.44 6.50 -2.92
N ILE A 127 -4.58 5.24 -3.32
CA ILE A 127 -3.51 4.24 -3.14
C ILE A 127 -2.28 4.55 -4.01
N GLY A 128 -2.47 5.15 -5.19
CA GLY A 128 -1.38 5.67 -6.02
C GLY A 128 -0.58 6.78 -5.32
N TYR A 129 -1.27 7.77 -4.74
CA TYR A 129 -0.62 8.83 -3.94
C TYR A 129 0.05 8.30 -2.67
N ALA A 130 -0.56 7.33 -2.00
CA ALA A 130 0.07 6.66 -0.86
C ALA A 130 1.36 5.94 -1.29
N GLY A 131 1.36 5.31 -2.46
CA GLY A 131 2.54 4.70 -3.08
C GLY A 131 3.67 5.70 -3.38
N LEU A 132 3.34 6.91 -3.82
CA LEU A 132 4.31 8.00 -4.00
C LEU A 132 5.02 8.35 -2.68
N ALA A 133 4.25 8.55 -1.61
CA ALA A 133 4.81 8.85 -0.28
C ALA A 133 5.65 7.68 0.24
N PHE A 134 5.17 6.44 0.05
CA PHE A 134 5.89 5.23 0.44
C PHE A 134 7.21 5.05 -0.32
N THR A 135 7.28 5.43 -1.60
CA THR A 135 8.51 5.36 -2.39
C THR A 135 9.61 6.24 -1.78
N ILE A 136 9.24 7.45 -1.35
CA ILE A 136 10.18 8.36 -0.67
C ILE A 136 10.67 7.71 0.63
N TRP A 137 9.74 7.26 1.47
CA TRP A 137 10.06 6.82 2.82
C TRP A 137 10.75 5.46 2.90
N SER A 138 10.37 4.53 2.02
CA SER A 138 10.81 3.12 2.06
C SER A 138 11.89 2.78 1.05
N VAL A 139 12.02 3.53 -0.06
CA VAL A 139 13.03 3.25 -1.10
C VAL A 139 14.15 4.27 -1.10
N ILE A 140 13.82 5.56 -1.06
CA ILE A 140 14.81 6.65 -1.22
C ILE A 140 15.49 6.99 0.12
N LEU A 141 14.71 7.16 1.19
CA LEU A 141 15.21 7.59 2.50
C LEU A 141 16.20 6.58 3.14
N PRO A 142 15.96 5.25 3.16
CA PRO A 142 16.82 4.34 3.90
C PRO A 142 18.28 4.30 3.39
N PRO A 143 18.55 4.30 2.06
CA PRO A 143 19.92 4.45 1.54
C PRO A 143 20.64 5.72 2.01
N PHE A 144 19.93 6.86 2.11
CA PHE A 144 20.51 8.09 2.65
C PHE A 144 20.84 7.95 4.15
N LEU A 145 19.94 7.35 4.93
CA LEU A 145 20.16 7.08 6.35
C LEU A 145 21.36 6.15 6.56
N VAL A 146 21.51 5.09 5.75
CA VAL A 146 22.66 4.18 5.84
C VAL A 146 23.98 4.91 5.56
N LYS A 147 24.02 5.77 4.54
CA LYS A 147 25.22 6.58 4.25
C LYS A 147 25.54 7.57 5.36
N ALA A 148 24.54 8.25 5.92
CA ALA A 148 24.71 9.17 7.03
C ALA A 148 25.19 8.44 8.29
N ALA A 149 24.61 7.28 8.60
CA ALA A 149 24.99 6.45 9.72
C ALA A 149 26.44 5.96 9.61
N ARG A 150 26.89 5.53 8.42
CA ARG A 150 28.30 5.12 8.18
C ARG A 150 29.30 6.25 8.42
N LYS A 151 28.95 7.49 8.05
CA LYS A 151 29.80 8.67 8.30
C LYS A 151 29.84 9.04 9.77
N ARG A 152 28.69 8.96 10.46
CA ARG A 152 28.55 9.39 11.86
C ARG A 152 29.04 8.34 12.88
N PHE A 153 28.95 7.06 12.52
CA PHE A 153 29.30 5.93 13.40
C PHE A 153 30.22 4.92 12.68
N PRO A 154 31.51 5.25 12.47
CA PRO A 154 32.45 4.38 11.76
C PRO A 154 32.75 3.07 12.52
N THR A 155 32.61 3.09 13.85
CA THR A 155 32.91 1.97 14.77
C THR A 155 31.67 1.18 15.19
N ALA A 156 30.56 1.30 14.46
CA ALA A 156 29.33 0.59 14.79
C ALA A 156 29.50 -0.93 14.73
N SER A 157 28.97 -1.64 15.73
CA SER A 157 29.04 -3.11 15.81
C SER A 157 28.28 -3.83 14.69
N TYR A 158 27.35 -3.15 14.02
CA TYR A 158 26.63 -3.66 12.86
C TYR A 158 26.69 -2.64 11.72
N THR A 159 27.03 -3.10 10.53
CA THR A 159 26.97 -2.31 9.30
C THR A 159 26.10 -3.04 8.29
N ALA A 160 25.18 -2.31 7.64
CA ALA A 160 24.29 -2.89 6.65
C ALA A 160 25.10 -3.48 5.49
N PRO A 161 24.82 -4.72 5.04
CA PRO A 161 25.56 -5.39 3.98
C PRO A 161 25.17 -4.79 2.62
N CYS A 162 25.87 -3.74 2.18
CA CYS A 162 25.73 -3.15 0.83
C CYS A 162 26.83 -2.12 0.56
N ASN A 163 27.45 -2.11 -0.62
CA ASN A 163 28.41 -1.06 -0.96
C ASN A 163 27.71 0.26 -1.34
N ASN A 164 28.43 1.38 -1.31
CA ASN A 164 27.88 2.71 -1.64
C ASN A 164 27.32 2.77 -3.08
N THR A 165 27.87 2.00 -4.01
CA THR A 165 27.36 1.86 -5.38
C THR A 165 25.94 1.29 -5.42
N VAL A 166 25.68 0.23 -4.64
CA VAL A 166 24.35 -0.39 -4.57
C VAL A 166 23.35 0.59 -3.96
N LEU A 167 23.75 1.33 -2.92
CA LEU A 167 22.89 2.35 -2.32
C LEU A 167 22.57 3.48 -3.30
N ASN A 168 23.54 3.93 -4.10
CA ASN A 168 23.31 4.90 -5.17
C ASN A 168 22.32 4.37 -6.22
N LEU A 169 22.49 3.11 -6.63
CA LEU A 169 21.60 2.48 -7.61
C LEU A 169 20.16 2.42 -7.11
N VAL A 170 19.94 2.06 -5.84
CA VAL A 170 18.60 2.03 -5.23
C VAL A 170 17.97 3.43 -5.22
N ILE A 171 18.75 4.48 -4.90
CA ILE A 171 18.26 5.86 -4.93
C ILE A 171 17.84 6.26 -6.35
N VAL A 172 18.68 5.97 -7.35
CA VAL A 172 18.37 6.29 -8.75
C VAL A 172 17.12 5.53 -9.22
N CYS A 173 17.02 4.23 -8.92
CA CYS A 173 15.86 3.42 -9.24
C CYS A 173 14.58 3.97 -8.58
N GLY A 174 14.66 4.32 -7.29
CA GLY A 174 13.55 4.95 -6.56
C GLY A 174 13.14 6.31 -7.14
N ALA A 175 14.11 7.13 -7.56
CA ALA A 175 13.85 8.40 -8.21
C ALA A 175 13.19 8.23 -9.59
N VAL A 176 13.61 7.21 -10.37
CA VAL A 176 12.96 6.87 -11.64
C VAL A 176 11.52 6.45 -11.37
N VAL A 177 11.26 5.52 -10.46
CA VAL A 177 9.90 5.07 -10.11
C VAL A 177 9.03 6.24 -9.68
N TYR A 178 9.55 7.11 -8.80
CA TYR A 178 8.85 8.30 -8.36
C TYR A 178 8.50 9.22 -9.53
N LEU A 179 9.46 9.48 -10.43
CA LEU A 179 9.23 10.29 -11.62
C LEU A 179 8.15 9.68 -12.52
N THR A 180 8.18 8.36 -12.74
CA THR A 180 7.19 7.68 -13.58
C THR A 180 5.78 7.86 -13.03
N VAL A 181 5.60 7.68 -11.72
CA VAL A 181 4.27 7.83 -11.10
C VAL A 181 3.83 9.30 -11.09
N VAL A 182 4.74 10.25 -10.91
CA VAL A 182 4.43 11.68 -11.05
C VAL A 182 4.00 12.02 -12.47
N LEU A 183 4.71 11.53 -13.48
CA LEU A 183 4.36 11.72 -14.89
C LEU A 183 3.00 11.08 -15.25
N ASP A 184 2.69 9.92 -14.65
CA ASP A 184 1.38 9.27 -14.78
C ASP A 184 0.25 10.14 -14.21
N VAL A 185 0.44 10.70 -13.00
CA VAL A 185 -0.51 11.63 -12.36
C VAL A 185 -0.73 12.89 -13.21
N PHE A 186 0.30 13.38 -13.90
CA PHE A 186 0.18 14.52 -14.83
C PHE A 186 -0.34 14.15 -16.23
N GLY A 187 -0.63 12.86 -16.50
CA GLY A 187 -1.14 12.40 -17.79
C GLY A 187 -0.12 12.47 -18.93
N LEU A 188 1.17 12.52 -18.62
CA LEU A 188 2.27 12.63 -19.59
C LEU A 188 2.74 11.25 -20.10
N LEU A 189 2.24 10.16 -19.53
CA LEU A 189 2.54 8.80 -19.95
C LEU A 189 1.43 8.20 -20.82
N PRO A 190 1.78 7.34 -21.80
CA PRO A 190 0.80 6.64 -22.62
C PRO A 190 0.00 5.66 -21.75
N THR A 191 -1.26 5.99 -21.50
CA THR A 191 -2.21 5.09 -20.82
C THR A 191 -2.83 4.13 -21.82
N PHE A 192 -2.97 2.86 -21.45
CA PHE A 192 -3.84 1.93 -22.16
C PHE A 192 -5.28 2.44 -22.05
N ARG A 193 -5.90 2.79 -23.18
CA ARG A 193 -7.34 3.08 -23.30
C ARG A 193 -8.06 1.85 -23.83
#